data_AF-A0A4Q3AZV6-F1
#
_entry.id   AF-A0A4Q3AZV6-F1
#
_cell.length_a   1.000
_cell.length_b   1.000
_cell.length_c   1.000
_cell.angle_alpha   90.00
_cell.angle_beta   90.00
_cell.angle_gamma   90.00
#
_symmetry.space_group_name_H-M   'P 1'
#
loop_
_entity.id
_entity.type
_entity.pdbx_description
1 polymer ?
#
loop_
_entity_poly.entity_id
_entity_poly.type
_entity_poly.pdbx_seq_one_letter_code
_entity_poly.pdbx_strand_id
1 'polypeptide(L)' 'MNNSPKIIISGGGTGGHIFPAVAIANALKRIVPSCE' A
#
# COMPACT_ATOMS: atom_id res chain seq x y z
N MET A 1 -5.33 -22.34 1.37
CA MET A 1 -4.54 -21.29 2.06
C MET A 1 -5.04 -19.95 1.55
N ASN A 2 -5.54 -19.07 2.40
CA ASN A 2 -5.90 -17.70 1.98
C ASN A 2 -4.61 -16.94 1.71
N ASN A 3 -4.20 -16.88 0.44
CA ASN A 3 -2.95 -16.27 0.03
C ASN A 3 -3.17 -14.79 -0.32
N SER A 4 -3.77 -14.04 0.60
CA SER A 4 -3.87 -12.59 0.46
C SER A 4 -2.47 -11.98 0.40
N PRO A 5 -2.18 -11.11 -0.58
CA PRO A 5 -0.88 -10.46 -0.69
C PRO A 5 -0.57 -9.67 0.59
N LYS A 6 0.66 -9.81 1.10
CA LYS A 6 1.23 -8.98 2.16
C LYS A 6 2.24 -8.02 1.55
N ILE A 7 2.04 -6.72 1.73
CA ILE A 7 2.71 -5.67 0.97
C ILE A 7 3.35 -4.69 1.94
N ILE A 8 4.66 -4.48 1.80
CA ILE A 8 5.39 -3.45 2.54
C ILE A 8 5.70 -2.31 1.58
N ILE A 9 5.30 -1.09 1.92
CA ILE A 9 5.58 0.12 1.14
C ILE A 9 6.57 0.97 1.94
N SER A 10 7.71 1.26 1.33
CA SER A 10 8.75 2.13 1.90
C SER A 10 8.77 3.47 1.17
N GLY A 11 9.14 4.54 1.89
CA GLY A 11 9.29 5.89 1.35
C GLY A 11 10.05 6.80 2.32
N GLY A 12 10.47 7.97 1.85
CA GLY A 12 11.11 9.00 2.67
C GLY A 12 10.16 9.62 3.71
N GLY A 13 10.72 10.37 4.67
CA GLY A 13 9.96 10.90 5.82
C GLY A 13 9.20 12.21 5.58
N THR A 14 9.22 12.78 4.37
CA THR A 14 8.54 14.04 4.05
C THR A 14 7.22 13.80 3.31
N GLY A 15 6.33 14.80 3.28
CA GLY A 15 5.05 14.70 2.58
C GLY A 15 5.17 14.21 1.13
N GLY A 16 6.20 14.66 0.40
CA GLY A 16 6.46 14.25 -0.98
C GLY A 16 6.67 12.74 -1.19
N HIS A 17 6.96 11.97 -0.14
CA HIS A 17 7.08 10.51 -0.18
C HIS A 17 5.92 9.81 0.53
N ILE A 18 5.44 10.38 1.64
CA ILE A 18 4.32 9.84 2.43
C ILE A 18 3.04 9.81 1.60
N PHE A 19 2.68 10.91 0.92
CA PHE A 19 1.43 10.97 0.16
C PHE A 19 1.42 9.97 -1.02
N PRO A 20 2.49 9.81 -1.82
CA PRO A 20 2.57 8.74 -2.81
C PRO A 20 2.46 7.33 -2.20
N ALA A 21 3.16 7.05 -1.09
CA ALA A 21 3.10 5.75 -0.43
C ALA A 21 1.66 5.40 0.01
N VAL A 22 0.95 6.37 0.59
CA VAL A 22 -0.46 6.21 0.99
C VAL A 22 -1.37 6.07 -0.23
N ALA A 23 -1.13 6.82 -1.31
CA ALA A 23 -1.91 6.72 -2.54
C ALA A 23 -1.80 5.31 -3.17
N ILE A 24 -0.59 4.75 -3.19
CA ILE A 24 -0.33 3.38 -3.66
C ILE A 24 -1.06 2.37 -2.77
N ALA A 25 -0.95 2.48 -1.44
CA ALA A 25 -1.66 1.60 -0.50
C ALA A 25 -3.19 1.61 -0.73
N ASN A 26 -3.77 2.80 -0.93
CA ASN A 26 -5.21 2.95 -1.18
C ASN A 26 -5.63 2.39 -2.54
N ALA A 27 -4.79 2.50 -3.57
CA ALA A 27 -5.05 1.88 -4.86
C ALA A 27 -5.03 0.35 -4.76
N LEU A 28 -4.05 -0.22 -4.05
CA LEU A 28 -3.95 -1.67 -3.83
C LEU A 28 -5.17 -2.22 -3.10
N LYS A 29 -5.63 -1.55 -2.03
CA LYS A 29 -6.87 -1.92 -1.32
C LYS A 29 -8.13 -1.89 -2.20
N ARG A 30 -8.16 -1.06 -3.25
CA ARG A 30 -9.27 -1.04 -4.21
C ARG A 30 -9.23 -2.21 -5.20
N ILE A 31 -8.02 -2.59 -5.63
CA ILE A 31 -7.81 -3.64 -6.63
C ILE A 31 -7.89 -5.04 -5.98
N VAL A 32 -7.30 -5.19 -4.80
CA VAL A 32 -7.28 -6.42 -4.01
C VAL A 32 -7.74 -6.09 -2.59
N PRO A 33 -9.06 -6.08 -2.32
CA PRO A 33 -9.59 -5.69 -1.01
C PRO A 33 -9.11 -6.54 0.17
N SER A 34 -8.61 -7.75 -0.10
CA SER A 34 -8.11 -8.67 0.91
C SER A 34 -6.61 -8.55 1.18
N CYS A 35 -5.87 -7.67 0.49
CA CYS A 35 -4.43 -7.49 0.71
C CYS A 35 -4.14 -6.79 2.05
N GLU A 36 -3.01 -7.16 2.66
CA GLU A 36 -2.49 -6.61 3.92
C GLU A 36 -1.25 -5.74 3.66
#